data_AF-A0A350XXY6-F1
#
_entry.id   AF-A0A350XXY6-F1
#
_cell.length_a   1.000
_cell.length_b   1.000
_cell.length_c   1.000
_cell.angle_alpha   90.00
_cell.angle_beta   90.00
_cell.angle_gamma   90.00
#
_symmetry.space_group_name_H-M   'P 1'
#
loop_
_entity.id
_entity.type
_entity.pdbx_description
1 polymer ?
#
loop_
_entity_poly.entity_id
_entity_poly.type
_entity_poly.pdbx_seq_one_letter_code
_entity_poly.pdbx_strand_id
1 'polypeptide(L)'
;MDKFKEYFVVFASGGIIYSLIEVIFRGFTHWTMTITGGAALLIIYITNIKIKAKSLIVRCLAGCAIITALEFIVGCIVNRGFHMQVWDYSEEKYNILGQI
;
A
#
# COMPACT_ATOMS: atom_id res chain seq x y z
N MET A 1 -8.00 -19.30 15.31
CA MET A 1 -7.72 -17.87 15.53
C MET A 1 -8.93 -17.09 15.04
N ASP A 2 -9.42 -16.11 15.78
CA ASP A 2 -10.53 -15.27 15.31
C ASP A 2 -10.09 -14.54 14.02
N LYS A 3 -10.93 -14.53 12.97
CA LYS A 3 -10.59 -13.85 11.70
C LYS A 3 -10.15 -12.41 11.88
N PHE A 4 -10.70 -11.74 12.90
CA PHE A 4 -10.29 -10.39 13.28
C PHE A 4 -8.81 -10.32 13.70
N LYS A 5 -8.36 -11.25 14.55
CA LYS A 5 -6.96 -11.33 15.00
C LYS A 5 -6.02 -11.63 13.84
N GLU A 6 -6.43 -12.53 12.95
CA GLU A 6 -5.67 -12.86 11.74
C GLU A 6 -5.48 -11.64 10.83
N TYR A 7 -6.57 -10.92 10.52
CA TYR A 7 -6.50 -9.72 9.69
C TYR A 7 -5.70 -8.61 10.36
N PHE A 8 -5.83 -8.44 11.68
CA PHE A 8 -5.03 -7.48 12.41
C PHE A 8 -3.54 -7.81 12.35
N VAL A 9 -3.16 -9.08 12.49
CA VAL A 9 -1.75 -9.51 12.37
C VAL A 9 -1.21 -9.26 10.96
N VAL A 10 -2.00 -9.53 9.91
CA VAL A 10 -1.61 -9.25 8.51
C VAL A 10 -1.47 -7.74 8.27
N PHE A 11 -2.39 -6.93 8.79
CA PHE A 11 -2.31 -5.48 8.68
C PHE A 11 -1.07 -4.93 9.41
N ALA A 12 -0.86 -5.36 10.66
CA ALA A 12 0.25 -4.92 11.48
C ALA A 12 1.60 -5.33 10.87
N SER A 13 1.71 -6.56 10.35
CA SER A 13 2.92 -7.00 9.68
C SER A 13 3.19 -6.18 8.41
N GLY A 14 2.16 -5.88 7.61
CA GLY A 14 2.28 -5.04 6.43
C GLY A 14 2.79 -3.65 6.75
N GLY A 15 2.19 -3.00 7.76
CA GLY A 15 2.61 -1.67 8.19
C GLY A 15 4.04 -1.65 8.73
N ILE A 16 4.39 -2.62 9.59
CA ILE A 16 5.75 -2.72 10.17
C ILE A 16 6.78 -3.00 9.09
N ILE A 17 6.58 -4.01 8.24
CA ILE A 17 7.54 -4.38 7.20
C ILE A 17 7.73 -3.21 6.24
N TYR A 18 6.64 -2.58 5.79
CA TYR A 18 6.71 -1.42 4.91
C TYR A 18 7.50 -0.28 5.55
N SER A 19 7.15 0.10 6.79
CA SER A 19 7.84 1.19 7.49
C SER A 19 9.30 0.89 7.78
N LEU A 20 9.67 -0.36 8.08
CA LEU A 20 11.07 -0.75 8.26
C LEU A 20 11.85 -0.58 6.95
N ILE A 21 11.28 -1.04 5.83
CA ILE A 21 11.89 -0.84 4.51
C ILE A 21 12.06 0.66 4.23
N GLU A 22 11.01 1.46 4.43
CA GLU A 22 11.07 2.90 4.18
C GLU A 22 12.12 3.60 5.05
N VAL A 23 12.21 3.24 6.34
CA VAL A 23 13.23 3.78 7.25
C VAL A 23 14.64 3.38 6.80
N ILE A 24 14.84 2.15 6.34
CA ILE A 24 16.17 1.70 5.84
C ILE A 24 16.59 2.50 4.59
N PHE A 25 15.66 2.79 3.67
CA PHE A 25 16.00 3.44 2.40
C PHE A 25 15.95 4.97 2.43
N ARG A 26 15.03 5.58 3.19
CA ARG A 26 14.82 7.04 3.27
C ARG A 26 15.18 7.65 4.63
N GLY A 27 15.45 6.85 5.65
CA GLY A 27 15.79 7.31 7.00
C GLY A 27 14.59 7.70 7.88
N PHE A 28 13.38 7.79 7.33
CA PHE A 28 12.15 8.07 8.07
C PHE A 28 10.92 7.50 7.35
N THR A 29 9.81 7.35 8.07
CA THR A 29 8.50 6.92 7.54
C THR A 29 7.41 7.84 8.08
N HIS A 30 6.45 8.22 7.24
CA HIS A 30 5.26 8.94 7.70
C HIS A 30 4.22 7.93 8.21
N TRP A 31 3.52 8.27 9.29
CA TRP A 31 2.51 7.39 9.90
C TRP A 31 1.37 7.03 8.93
N THR A 32 1.06 7.91 7.98
CA THR A 32 0.10 7.65 6.88
C THR A 32 0.55 6.50 5.98
N MET A 33 1.86 6.31 5.84
CA MET A 33 2.48 5.29 4.98
C MET A 33 2.50 3.94 5.67
N THR A 34 2.72 3.93 6.98
CA THR A 34 2.54 2.73 7.81
C THR A 34 1.12 2.18 7.67
N ILE A 35 0.11 3.06 7.73
CA ILE A 35 -1.30 2.67 7.57
C ILE A 35 -1.54 2.15 6.14
N THR A 36 -1.00 2.83 5.14
CA THR A 36 -1.14 2.44 3.73
C THR A 36 -0.49 1.08 3.46
N GLY A 37 0.72 0.84 3.94
CA GLY A 37 1.41 -0.44 3.81
C GLY A 37 0.67 -1.59 4.49
N GLY A 38 0.11 -1.35 5.68
CA GLY A 38 -0.76 -2.32 6.36
C GLY A 38 -2.04 -2.62 5.59
N ALA A 39 -2.71 -1.57 5.08
CA ALA A 39 -3.93 -1.71 4.29
C ALA A 39 -3.68 -2.46 2.98
N ALA A 40 -2.58 -2.15 2.28
CA ALA A 40 -2.18 -2.80 1.05
C ALA A 40 -1.96 -4.30 1.27
N LEU A 41 -1.17 -4.70 2.27
CA LEU A 41 -0.94 -6.12 2.52
C LEU A 41 -2.23 -6.85 2.92
N LEU A 42 -3.07 -6.24 3.74
CA LEU A 42 -4.35 -6.82 4.14
C LEU A 42 -5.30 -7.02 2.95
N ILE A 43 -5.47 -6.01 2.10
CA ILE A 43 -6.38 -6.08 0.94
C ILE A 43 -5.86 -7.10 -0.07
N ILE A 44 -4.55 -7.15 -0.31
CA ILE A 44 -3.91 -8.17 -1.15
C ILE A 44 -4.16 -9.55 -0.55
N TYR A 45 -3.93 -9.75 0.75
CA TYR A 45 -4.15 -11.03 1.43
C TYR A 45 -5.58 -11.53 1.26
N ILE A 46 -6.58 -10.69 1.57
CA ILE A 46 -8.01 -11.03 1.43
C ILE A 46 -8.35 -11.34 -0.02
N THR A 47 -7.89 -10.51 -0.95
CA THR A 47 -8.14 -10.72 -2.39
C THR A 47 -7.54 -12.04 -2.83
N ASN A 48 -6.29 -12.31 -2.45
CA ASN A 48 -5.56 -13.52 -2.80
C ASN A 48 -6.26 -14.80 -2.33
N ILE A 49 -6.87 -14.77 -1.13
CA ILE A 49 -7.70 -15.87 -0.63
C ILE A 49 -8.95 -16.07 -1.51
N LYS A 50 -9.63 -14.98 -1.88
CA LYS A 50 -10.85 -15.02 -2.71
C LYS A 50 -10.58 -15.56 -4.12
N ILE A 51 -9.46 -15.19 -4.72
CA ILE A 51 -9.09 -15.61 -6.08
C ILE A 51 -8.05 -16.74 -6.11
N LYS A 52 -7.93 -17.53 -5.03
CA LYS A 52 -6.93 -18.60 -4.90
C LYS A 52 -6.92 -19.63 -6.02
N ALA A 53 -8.07 -19.85 -6.66
CA ALA A 53 -8.25 -20.80 -7.76
C ALA A 53 -7.80 -20.25 -9.12
N LYS A 54 -7.49 -18.95 -9.22
CA LYS A 54 -6.99 -18.32 -10.45
C LYS A 54 -5.47 -18.53 -10.58
N SER A 55 -4.97 -18.39 -11.80
CA SER A 55 -3.53 -18.49 -12.09
C SER A 55 -2.72 -17.43 -11.33
N LEU A 56 -1.44 -17.71 -11.12
CA LEU A 56 -0.53 -16.79 -10.42
C LEU A 56 -0.50 -15.40 -11.08
N ILE A 57 -0.52 -15.36 -12.42
CA ILE A 57 -0.52 -14.11 -13.19
C ILE A 57 -1.71 -13.22 -12.81
N VAL A 58 -2.92 -13.78 -12.74
CA VAL A 58 -4.13 -13.03 -12.35
C VAL A 58 -4.02 -12.51 -10.93
N ARG A 59 -3.42 -13.30 -10.02
CA ARG A 59 -3.20 -12.91 -8.63
C ARG A 59 -2.20 -11.76 -8.52
N CYS A 60 -1.11 -11.81 -9.29
CA CYS A 60 -0.14 -10.71 -9.36
C CYS A 60 -0.76 -9.45 -9.97
N LEU A 61 -1.49 -9.56 -11.08
CA LEU A 61 -2.17 -8.42 -11.71
C LEU A 61 -3.18 -7.75 -10.76
N ALA A 62 -3.96 -8.55 -10.03
CA ALA A 62 -4.86 -8.02 -9.01
C ALA A 62 -4.11 -7.32 -7.88
N GLY A 63 -3.00 -7.89 -7.41
CA GLY A 63 -2.13 -7.28 -6.41
C GLY A 63 -1.56 -5.93 -6.88
N CYS A 64 -1.01 -5.87 -8.11
CA CYS A 64 -0.52 -4.63 -8.70
C CYS A 64 -1.62 -3.58 -8.77
N ALA A 65 -2.79 -3.93 -9.31
CA ALA A 65 -3.92 -3.00 -9.41
C ALA A 65 -4.37 -2.45 -8.03
N ILE A 66 -4.33 -3.29 -7.00
CA ILE A 66 -4.66 -2.87 -5.62
C ILE A 66 -3.63 -1.88 -5.08
N ILE A 67 -2.33 -2.19 -5.20
CA ILE A 67 -1.26 -1.33 -4.71
C ILE A 67 -1.34 0.03 -5.42
N THR A 68 -1.39 0.02 -6.75
CA THR A 68 -1.53 1.23 -7.57
C THR A 68 -2.78 2.02 -7.19
N ALA A 69 -3.94 1.39 -7.02
CA ALA A 69 -5.13 2.13 -6.61
C ALA A 69 -4.98 2.79 -5.22
N LEU A 70 -4.36 2.09 -4.27
CA LEU A 70 -4.14 2.60 -2.92
C LEU A 70 -3.14 3.75 -2.91
N GLU A 71 -2.03 3.63 -3.63
CA GLU A 71 -1.04 4.70 -3.78
C GLU A 71 -1.69 5.95 -4.36
N PHE A 72 -2.59 5.81 -5.33
CA PHE A 72 -3.25 6.95 -5.98
C PHE A 72 -4.18 7.65 -5.00
N ILE A 73 -5.03 6.87 -4.31
CA ILE A 73 -6.02 7.38 -3.36
C ILE A 73 -5.31 8.06 -2.20
N VAL A 74 -4.30 7.40 -1.62
CA VAL A 74 -3.54 7.93 -0.49
C VAL A 74 -2.78 9.17 -0.92
N GLY A 75 -2.11 9.14 -2.08
CA GLY A 75 -1.45 10.31 -2.65
C GLY A 75 -2.40 11.49 -2.84
N CYS A 76 -3.61 11.26 -3.35
CA CYS A 76 -4.61 12.30 -3.47
C CYS A 76 -5.08 12.84 -2.10
N ILE A 77 -5.28 11.98 -1.10
CA ILE A 77 -5.70 12.44 0.23
C ILE A 77 -4.56 13.21 0.91
N VAL A 78 -3.37 12.61 0.96
CA VAL A 78 -2.22 13.06 1.75
C VAL A 78 -1.50 14.24 1.08
N ASN A 79 -1.28 14.21 -0.23
CA ASN A 79 -0.56 15.28 -0.94
C ASN A 79 -1.48 16.38 -1.46
N ARG A 80 -2.63 16.00 -2.05
CA ARG A 80 -3.58 17.01 -2.55
C ARG A 80 -4.50 17.57 -1.47
N GLY A 81 -4.91 16.75 -0.51
CA GLY A 81 -5.79 17.19 0.59
C GLY A 81 -5.03 17.81 1.77
N PHE A 82 -3.98 17.13 2.25
CA PHE A 82 -3.25 17.55 3.45
C PHE A 82 -1.89 18.20 3.18
N HIS A 83 -1.47 18.31 1.92
CA HIS A 83 -0.20 18.92 1.51
C HIS A 83 1.05 18.37 2.23
N MET A 84 1.04 17.08 2.57
CA MET A 84 2.12 16.45 3.35
C MET A 84 3.34 16.05 2.49
N GLN A 85 3.28 16.21 1.17
CA GLN A 85 4.36 15.92 0.19
C GLN A 85 5.03 14.54 0.36
N VAL A 86 4.26 13.50 0.67
CA VAL A 86 4.74 12.13 0.84
C VAL A 86 4.57 11.34 -0.46
N TRP A 87 5.65 10.78 -1.02
CA TRP A 87 5.65 10.20 -2.37
C TRP A 87 5.25 11.22 -3.46
N ASP A 88 5.81 12.42 -3.38
CA ASP A 88 5.63 13.42 -4.44
C ASP A 88 6.51 13.08 -5.65
N TYR A 89 5.89 12.52 -6.68
CA TYR A 89 6.51 12.22 -7.97
C TYR A 89 6.17 13.28 -9.03
N SER A 90 5.79 14.49 -8.63
CA SER A 90 5.42 15.56 -9.58
C SER A 90 6.54 15.95 -10.55
N GLU A 91 7.80 15.74 -10.17
CA GLU A 91 8.97 16.01 -11.02
C GLU A 91 9.30 14.85 -11.98
N GLU A 92 8.65 13.70 -11.83
CA GLU A 92 8.95 12.49 -12.59
C GLU A 92 8.01 12.32 -13.79
N LYS A 93 8.58 12.00 -14.96
CA LYS A 93 7.85 11.91 -16.23
C LYS A 93 6.89 10.72 -16.23
N TYR A 94 5.67 10.91 -16.74
CA TYR A 94 4.56 9.95 -16.80
C TYR A 94 3.76 9.73 -15.50
N ASN A 95 4.03 10.51 -14.45
CA ASN A 95 3.20 10.42 -13.25
C ASN A 95 1.79 10.99 -13.46
N ILE A 96 0.80 10.28 -12.95
CA ILE A 96 -0.58 10.73 -12.85
C ILE A 96 -0.71 11.56 -11.57
N LEU A 97 -0.88 12.88 -11.74
CA LEU A 97 -1.02 13.85 -10.64
C LEU A 97 0.16 13.86 -9.65
N GLY A 98 1.33 13.37 -10.06
CA GLY A 98 2.53 13.27 -9.21
C GLY A 98 2.42 12.21 -8.12
N GLN A 99 1.54 11.21 -8.25
CA GLN A 99 1.31 10.18 -7.22
C GLN A 99 1.69 8.76 -7.65
N ILE A 100 1.66 8.44 -8.95
CA ILE A 100 1.95 7.13 -9.58
C ILE A 100 2.47 7.34 -10.98
#